data_AF-G3NQ06-F1
#
_entry.id   AF-G3NQ06-F1
#
_cell.length_a   1.000
_cell.length_b   1.000
_cell.length_c   1.000
_cell.angle_alpha   90.00
_cell.angle_beta   90.00
_cell.angle_gamma   90.00
#
_symmetry.space_group_name_H-M   'P 1'
#
loop_
_entity.id
_entity.type
_entity.pdbx_description
1 polymer ?
#
loop_
_entity_poly.entity_id
_entity_poly.type
_entity_poly.pdbx_seq_one_letter_code
_entity_poly.pdbx_strand_id
1 'polypeptide(L)'
;MGSQVVQILLTDGSCQRPSLAHGLPESLEDLLAEVKKQCNLQENIRLQFVDLSFGNDFMNLTSVSKVEDRGTIRVIDLSKPLMQYESSTVLPLQASSPCPSKDSRPSWPAVFHVPEFSYDAELKLQRAGLVYIQNGTVIIPDPKLKSAILDGLVQEIVQCKVYVSDKEMEQVGQSLIKKHPCITERGSSTGYGGWKMSLKYKRSNYRTQLRKLGCPEVTVNSLKNKPVGKRSAAIGIKKAKRAEVNFGPTYPSAETEESLEAMQKALISDVKRRNNREAVNLKMEKTFAYRRHEVVGDAPMVDDFMTRWPALVRTWVTTPSMCICAPTVGIYVVKEHASSDEGEDIGIFLEGIKVLQHLDNVPLAVYYCCIYFCC
;
A
#
# COMPACT_ATOMS: atom_id res chain seq x y z
N MET A 1 -27.74 -7.99 48.35
CA MET A 1 -26.40 -7.81 47.76
C MET A 1 -26.19 -8.96 46.77
N GLY A 2 -26.45 -8.73 45.49
CA GLY A 2 -26.36 -9.79 44.47
C GLY A 2 -24.90 -10.09 44.12
N SER A 3 -24.54 -11.36 43.99
CA SER A 3 -23.23 -11.75 43.47
C SER A 3 -23.14 -11.34 42.00
N GLN A 4 -22.23 -10.43 41.68
CA GLN A 4 -22.01 -9.97 40.32
C GLN A 4 -20.94 -10.82 39.67
N VAL A 5 -21.21 -11.29 38.46
CA VAL A 5 -20.35 -12.26 37.78
C VAL A 5 -19.82 -11.64 36.51
N VAL A 6 -18.51 -11.55 36.37
CA VAL A 6 -17.84 -10.93 35.22
C VAL A 6 -16.96 -11.97 34.54
N GLN A 7 -16.82 -11.89 33.21
CA GLN A 7 -15.85 -12.70 32.48
C GLN A 7 -14.57 -11.89 32.28
N ILE A 8 -13.43 -12.40 32.76
CA ILE A 8 -12.12 -11.78 32.54
C ILE A 8 -11.41 -12.50 31.38
N LEU A 9 -11.06 -11.75 30.35
CA LEU A 9 -10.23 -12.20 29.23
C LEU A 9 -8.78 -11.77 29.47
N LEU A 10 -7.88 -12.75 29.61
CA LEU A 10 -6.45 -12.52 29.83
C LEU A 10 -5.68 -12.33 28.51
N THR A 11 -4.46 -11.81 28.61
CA THR A 11 -3.61 -11.50 27.45
C THR A 11 -3.16 -12.73 26.66
N ASP A 12 -3.14 -13.90 27.27
CA ASP A 12 -2.86 -15.19 26.63
C ASP A 12 -4.08 -15.80 25.92
N GLY A 13 -5.21 -15.09 25.91
CA GLY A 13 -6.47 -15.54 25.32
C GLY A 13 -7.28 -16.48 26.23
N SER A 14 -6.79 -16.78 27.44
CA SER A 14 -7.56 -17.56 28.41
C SER A 14 -8.67 -16.71 29.05
N CYS A 15 -9.77 -17.37 29.44
CA CYS A 15 -10.90 -16.71 30.11
C CYS A 15 -11.04 -17.25 31.53
N GLN A 16 -11.18 -16.35 32.50
CA GLN A 16 -11.49 -16.69 33.88
C GLN A 16 -12.81 -16.04 34.30
N ARG A 17 -13.58 -16.75 35.13
CA ARG A 17 -14.87 -16.28 35.64
C ARG A 17 -14.76 -16.05 37.16
N PRO A 18 -14.21 -14.90 37.59
CA PRO A 18 -14.16 -14.57 39.01
C PRO A 18 -15.56 -14.45 39.60
N SER A 19 -15.78 -15.05 40.77
CA SER A 19 -16.96 -14.78 41.59
C SER A 19 -16.62 -13.67 42.59
N LEU A 20 -17.12 -12.45 42.35
CA LEU A 20 -16.95 -11.35 43.29
C LEU A 20 -18.00 -11.46 44.40
N ALA A 21 -17.58 -12.01 45.55
CA ALA A 21 -18.47 -12.33 46.67
C ALA A 21 -19.21 -11.11 47.26
N HIS A 22 -18.69 -9.90 47.04
CA HIS A 22 -19.23 -8.64 47.59
C HIS A 22 -19.78 -7.67 46.53
N GLY A 23 -19.92 -8.11 45.27
CA GLY A 23 -20.26 -7.22 44.14
C GLY A 23 -19.04 -6.53 43.52
N LEU A 24 -19.24 -5.66 42.54
CA LEU A 24 -18.15 -4.88 41.94
C LEU A 24 -17.60 -3.83 42.92
N PRO A 25 -16.27 -3.65 43.02
CA PRO A 25 -15.67 -2.62 43.87
C PRO A 25 -16.10 -1.20 43.46
N GLU A 26 -16.19 -0.27 44.41
CA GLU A 26 -16.59 1.12 44.10
C GLU A 26 -15.48 1.91 43.39
N SER A 27 -14.21 1.53 43.61
CA SER A 27 -13.03 2.14 42.98
C SER A 27 -12.44 1.27 41.87
N LEU A 28 -11.98 1.91 40.80
CA LEU A 28 -11.25 1.25 39.71
C LEU A 28 -9.94 0.62 40.21
N GLU A 29 -9.31 1.23 41.21
CA GLU A 29 -8.07 0.72 41.79
C GLU A 29 -8.29 -0.59 42.55
N ASP A 30 -9.41 -0.71 43.27
CA ASP A 30 -9.79 -1.94 43.97
C ASP A 30 -10.16 -3.05 42.99
N LEU A 31 -10.83 -2.71 41.87
CA LEU A 31 -11.10 -3.66 40.79
C LEU A 31 -9.81 -4.14 40.12
N LEU A 32 -8.87 -3.24 39.86
CA LEU A 32 -7.55 -3.59 39.34
C LEU A 32 -6.79 -4.52 40.30
N ALA A 33 -6.82 -4.22 41.60
CA ALA A 33 -6.18 -5.04 42.62
C ALA A 33 -6.80 -6.45 42.71
N GLU A 34 -8.12 -6.56 42.67
CA GLU A 34 -8.82 -7.85 42.73
C GLU A 34 -8.59 -8.69 41.47
N VAL A 35 -8.61 -8.06 40.28
CA VAL A 35 -8.27 -8.74 39.02
C VAL A 35 -6.82 -9.22 39.02
N LYS A 36 -5.87 -8.41 39.51
CA LYS A 36 -4.47 -8.83 39.66
C LYS A 36 -4.33 -10.03 40.59
N LYS A 37 -5.02 -9.99 41.74
CA LYS A 37 -4.99 -11.03 42.76
C LYS A 37 -5.58 -12.36 42.26
N GLN A 38 -6.74 -12.32 41.61
CA GLN A 38 -7.42 -13.54 41.15
C GLN A 38 -6.77 -14.15 39.91
N CYS A 39 -6.22 -13.32 39.02
CA CYS A 39 -5.60 -13.76 37.78
C CYS A 39 -4.06 -13.89 37.86
N ASN A 40 -3.47 -13.69 39.04
CA ASN A 40 -2.03 -13.77 39.32
C ASN A 40 -1.17 -12.92 38.34
N LEU A 41 -1.57 -11.67 38.11
CA LEU A 41 -0.99 -10.77 37.11
C LEU A 41 0.07 -9.82 37.72
N GLN A 42 1.07 -9.44 36.92
CA GLN A 42 2.12 -8.47 37.29
C GLN A 42 1.60 -7.02 37.29
N GLU A 43 2.36 -6.09 37.88
CA GLU A 43 1.85 -4.81 38.38
C GLU A 43 1.36 -3.78 37.35
N ASN A 44 1.55 -3.96 36.03
CA ASN A 44 1.20 -2.95 35.02
C ASN A 44 0.16 -3.45 33.99
N ILE A 45 -1.12 -3.45 34.39
CA ILE A 45 -2.24 -3.86 33.54
C ILE A 45 -3.21 -2.72 33.29
N ARG A 46 -3.92 -2.79 32.17
CA ARG A 46 -5.07 -1.95 31.83
C ARG A 46 -6.29 -2.84 31.61
N LEU A 47 -7.45 -2.38 32.06
CA LEU A 47 -8.73 -3.06 31.86
C LEU A 47 -9.53 -2.37 30.75
N GLN A 48 -10.19 -3.18 29.93
CA GLN A 48 -11.21 -2.74 28.97
C GLN A 48 -12.52 -3.44 29.26
N PHE A 49 -13.65 -2.81 28.98
CA PHE A 49 -14.99 -3.41 29.06
C PHE A 49 -15.66 -3.39 27.69
N VAL A 50 -16.62 -4.29 27.48
CA VAL A 50 -17.44 -4.29 26.28
C VAL A 50 -18.51 -3.20 26.40
N ASP A 51 -18.51 -2.23 25.49
CA ASP A 51 -19.53 -1.16 25.46
C ASP A 51 -20.64 -1.50 24.45
N LEU A 52 -21.84 -1.76 24.97
CA LEU A 52 -23.03 -2.05 24.16
C LEU A 52 -23.42 -0.88 23.25
N SER A 53 -23.06 0.35 23.61
CA SER A 53 -23.37 1.56 22.84
C SER A 53 -22.48 1.73 21.61
N PHE A 54 -21.33 1.03 21.58
CA PHE A 54 -20.34 1.09 20.50
C PHE A 54 -20.12 -0.29 19.86
N GLY A 55 -21.21 -1.04 19.63
CA GLY A 55 -21.15 -2.27 18.82
C GLY A 55 -20.42 -3.43 19.48
N ASN A 56 -20.41 -3.50 20.82
CA ASN A 56 -19.69 -4.49 21.62
C ASN A 56 -18.16 -4.42 21.51
N ASP A 57 -17.61 -3.26 21.16
CA ASP A 57 -16.16 -3.06 21.16
C ASP A 57 -15.59 -2.92 22.58
N PHE A 58 -14.32 -3.30 22.74
CA PHE A 58 -13.58 -3.15 23.99
C PHE A 58 -13.10 -1.70 24.16
N MET A 59 -13.67 -1.01 25.15
CA MET A 59 -13.32 0.36 25.51
C MET A 59 -12.52 0.39 26.81
N ASN A 60 -11.60 1.35 26.94
CA ASN A 60 -10.83 1.51 28.18
C ASN A 60 -11.75 1.75 29.38
N LEU A 61 -11.59 0.94 30.42
CA LEU A 61 -12.39 1.06 31.63
C LEU A 61 -11.86 2.23 32.47
N THR A 62 -12.57 3.35 32.44
CA THR A 62 -12.24 4.56 33.21
C THR A 62 -13.05 4.70 34.51
N SER A 63 -14.12 3.90 34.68
CA SER A 63 -14.97 3.92 35.86
C SER A 63 -15.72 2.59 36.00
N VAL A 64 -15.87 2.09 37.23
CA VAL A 64 -16.42 0.77 37.52
C VAL A 64 -17.93 0.68 37.24
N SER A 65 -18.64 1.81 37.29
CA SER A 65 -20.07 1.91 36.97
C SER A 65 -20.41 1.61 35.50
N LYS A 66 -19.39 1.45 34.63
CA LYS A 66 -19.54 1.01 33.24
C LYS A 66 -19.49 -0.52 33.08
N VAL A 67 -19.15 -1.26 34.13
CA VAL A 67 -19.14 -2.73 34.09
C VAL A 67 -20.51 -3.26 34.49
N GLU A 68 -21.19 -3.87 33.54
CA GLU A 68 -22.48 -4.51 33.77
C GLU A 68 -22.33 -5.90 34.42
N ASP A 69 -23.37 -6.38 35.11
CA ASP A 69 -23.42 -7.78 35.54
C ASP A 69 -23.39 -8.70 34.31
N ARG A 70 -22.53 -9.73 34.32
CA ARG A 70 -22.21 -10.58 33.17
C ARG A 70 -21.50 -9.89 32.01
N GLY A 71 -20.94 -8.70 32.24
CA GLY A 71 -20.04 -8.04 31.30
C GLY A 71 -18.72 -8.81 31.11
N THR A 72 -18.01 -8.45 30.04
CA THR A 72 -16.66 -8.98 29.75
C THR A 72 -15.62 -7.90 29.97
N ILE A 73 -14.62 -8.18 30.80
CA ILE A 73 -13.45 -7.33 31.01
C ILE A 73 -12.24 -7.96 30.33
N ARG A 74 -11.54 -7.20 29.49
CA ARG A 74 -10.27 -7.61 28.88
C ARG A 74 -9.10 -6.98 29.60
N VAL A 75 -8.13 -7.81 29.97
CA VAL A 75 -6.86 -7.39 30.56
C VAL A 75 -5.85 -7.18 29.45
N ILE A 76 -5.18 -6.02 29.49
CA ILE A 76 -4.04 -5.70 28.63
C ILE A 76 -2.82 -5.53 29.54
N ASP A 77 -1.80 -6.34 29.29
CA ASP A 77 -0.49 -6.24 29.94
C ASP A 77 0.33 -5.16 29.23
N LEU A 78 0.66 -4.09 29.94
CA LEU A 78 1.44 -2.97 29.40
C LEU A 78 2.95 -3.19 29.52
N SER A 79 3.39 -4.29 30.15
CA SER A 79 4.81 -4.64 30.30
C SER A 79 5.39 -5.37 29.09
N LYS A 80 4.56 -5.79 28.12
CA LYS A 80 4.98 -6.49 26.90
C LYS A 80 4.53 -5.71 25.66
N PRO A 81 5.43 -5.38 24.71
CA PRO A 81 5.02 -4.78 23.44
C PRO A 81 4.17 -5.79 22.64
N LEU A 82 2.98 -5.34 22.22
CA LEU A 82 1.96 -6.13 21.50
C LEU A 82 2.52 -6.83 20.26
N MET A 83 2.61 -8.16 20.33
CA MET A 83 2.55 -9.03 19.15
C MET A 83 1.07 -9.35 18.91
N GLN A 84 0.51 -8.86 17.80
CA GLN A 84 -0.84 -9.22 17.36
C GLN A 84 -0.90 -10.72 17.08
N TYR A 85 -1.63 -11.46 17.92
CA TYR A 85 -2.09 -12.80 17.63
C TYR A 85 -3.57 -12.70 17.28
N GLU A 86 -3.90 -12.74 15.99
CA GLU A 86 -5.27 -12.87 15.51
C GLU A 86 -5.71 -14.33 15.63
N SER A 87 -6.68 -14.60 16.51
CA SER A 87 -7.47 -15.84 16.47
C SER A 87 -8.89 -15.48 16.08
N SER A 88 -9.32 -16.01 14.93
CA SER A 88 -10.59 -15.72 14.27
C SER A 88 -11.74 -16.56 14.83
N THR A 89 -12.93 -15.94 14.94
CA THR A 89 -14.31 -16.43 14.69
C THR A 89 -15.24 -15.47 15.45
N VAL A 90 -16.27 -14.81 14.90
CA VAL A 90 -17.29 -15.13 13.89
C VAL A 90 -17.93 -13.82 13.41
N LEU A 91 -18.33 -13.75 12.13
CA LEU A 91 -19.04 -12.63 11.49
C LEU A 91 -20.50 -12.49 12.01
N PRO A 92 -21.11 -11.28 11.89
CA PRO A 92 -22.04 -11.09 10.79
C PRO A 92 -21.75 -9.83 9.94
N LEU A 93 -22.06 -9.95 8.65
CA LEU A 93 -21.90 -8.95 7.60
C LEU A 93 -22.65 -7.63 7.88
N GLN A 94 -21.93 -6.50 7.89
CA GLN A 94 -22.37 -5.32 7.14
C GLN A 94 -21.17 -4.45 6.72
N ALA A 95 -21.25 -3.98 5.48
CA ALA A 95 -20.14 -3.55 4.66
C ALA A 95 -19.41 -2.30 5.20
N SER A 96 -18.13 -2.46 5.47
CA SER A 96 -17.10 -1.43 5.30
C SER A 96 -15.78 -2.16 5.15
N SER A 97 -15.48 -2.57 3.91
CA SER A 97 -14.16 -3.11 3.58
C SER A 97 -13.12 -2.03 3.86
N PRO A 98 -12.13 -2.25 4.74
CA PRO A 98 -10.98 -1.36 4.79
C PRO A 98 -10.21 -1.64 3.51
N CYS A 99 -10.41 -0.80 2.49
CA CYS A 99 -9.48 -0.75 1.38
C CYS A 99 -8.09 -0.48 1.99
N PRO A 100 -7.10 -1.35 1.79
CA PRO A 100 -5.76 -1.07 2.29
C PRO A 100 -5.31 0.24 1.66
N SER A 101 -4.90 1.19 2.50
CA SER A 101 -4.15 2.37 2.10
C SER A 101 -2.99 1.92 1.20
N LYS A 102 -3.11 2.21 -0.11
CA LYS A 102 -2.21 1.70 -1.16
C LYS A 102 -0.92 2.51 -1.33
N ASP A 103 -0.50 3.24 -0.31
CA ASP A 103 0.80 3.94 -0.31
C ASP A 103 1.95 3.02 0.08
N SER A 104 1.67 1.75 0.40
CA SER A 104 2.69 0.71 0.53
C SER A 104 2.19 -0.59 -0.04
N ARG A 105 2.13 -0.68 -1.37
CA ARG A 105 2.21 -2.03 -1.95
C ARG A 105 3.54 -2.63 -1.51
N PRO A 106 3.53 -3.81 -0.87
CA PRO A 106 4.77 -4.43 -0.48
C PRO A 106 5.63 -4.61 -1.72
N SER A 107 6.89 -4.18 -1.63
CA SER A 107 7.91 -4.54 -2.60
C SER A 107 7.86 -6.05 -2.84
N TRP A 108 8.18 -6.49 -4.06
CA TRP A 108 8.20 -7.91 -4.37
C TRP A 108 8.97 -8.71 -3.30
N PRO A 109 8.36 -9.73 -2.68
CA PRO A 109 8.95 -10.36 -1.52
C PRO A 109 10.19 -11.18 -1.91
N ALA A 110 11.17 -11.23 -1.02
CA ALA A 110 12.37 -12.04 -1.21
C ALA A 110 12.05 -13.53 -1.36
N VAL A 111 10.99 -14.00 -0.69
CA VAL A 111 10.42 -15.34 -0.82
C VAL A 111 8.94 -15.20 -1.13
N PHE A 112 8.48 -15.83 -2.20
CA PHE A 112 7.07 -15.80 -2.55
C PHE A 112 6.34 -16.87 -1.73
N HIS A 113 5.37 -16.45 -0.92
CA HIS A 113 4.52 -17.35 -0.15
C HIS A 113 3.33 -17.77 -1.01
N VAL A 114 3.16 -19.07 -1.17
CA VAL A 114 2.02 -19.62 -1.92
C VAL A 114 0.78 -19.50 -1.03
N PRO A 115 -0.30 -18.86 -1.49
CA PRO A 115 -1.51 -18.67 -0.71
C PRO A 115 -2.18 -20.00 -0.39
N GLU A 116 -3.20 -19.96 0.46
CA GLU A 116 -4.16 -21.04 0.56
C GLU A 116 -5.13 -20.97 -0.61
N PHE A 117 -5.45 -22.13 -1.18
CA PHE A 117 -6.41 -22.25 -2.28
C PHE A 117 -7.82 -22.53 -1.74
N SER A 118 -8.79 -22.65 -2.65
CA SER A 118 -10.15 -23.07 -2.27
C SER A 118 -10.11 -24.42 -1.53
N TYR A 119 -11.07 -24.63 -0.62
CA TYR A 119 -11.14 -25.84 0.20
C TYR A 119 -11.06 -27.14 -0.62
N ASP A 120 -11.73 -27.20 -1.77
CA ASP A 120 -11.68 -28.36 -2.66
C ASP A 120 -10.32 -28.56 -3.34
N ALA A 121 -9.61 -27.47 -3.66
CA ALA A 121 -8.26 -27.52 -4.20
C ALA A 121 -7.24 -27.97 -3.14
N GLU A 122 -7.31 -27.42 -1.93
CA GLU A 122 -6.46 -27.82 -0.80
C GLU A 122 -6.66 -29.29 -0.44
N LEU A 123 -7.90 -29.76 -0.36
CA LEU A 123 -8.19 -31.17 -0.06
C LEU A 123 -7.58 -32.11 -1.12
N LYS A 124 -7.63 -31.72 -2.41
CA LYS A 124 -6.99 -32.48 -3.50
C LYS A 124 -5.46 -32.45 -3.38
N LEU A 125 -4.87 -31.28 -3.09
CA LEU A 125 -3.42 -31.12 -2.95
C LEU A 125 -2.89 -31.90 -1.74
N GLN A 126 -3.59 -31.89 -0.62
CA GLN A 126 -3.24 -32.67 0.57
C GLN A 126 -3.28 -34.17 0.30
N ARG A 127 -4.37 -34.68 -0.29
CA ARG A 127 -4.47 -36.10 -0.68
C ARG A 127 -3.36 -36.52 -1.64
N ALA A 128 -3.09 -35.69 -2.66
CA ALA A 128 -1.99 -35.94 -3.59
C ALA A 128 -0.62 -35.86 -2.91
N GLY A 129 -0.45 -34.95 -1.95
CA GLY A 129 0.76 -34.83 -1.13
C GLY A 129 1.04 -36.08 -0.32
N LEU A 130 0.02 -36.68 0.29
CA LEU A 130 0.16 -37.95 1.03
C LEU A 130 0.62 -39.09 0.13
N VAL A 131 0.02 -39.23 -1.06
CA VAL A 131 0.44 -40.24 -2.04
C VAL A 131 1.88 -39.98 -2.48
N TYR A 132 2.23 -38.72 -2.75
CA TYR A 132 3.60 -38.35 -3.11
C TYR A 132 4.62 -38.69 -2.02
N ILE A 133 4.31 -38.47 -0.73
CA ILE A 133 5.19 -38.86 0.38
C ILE A 133 5.34 -40.39 0.45
N GLN A 134 4.27 -41.13 0.17
CA GLN A 134 4.27 -42.58 0.29
C GLN A 134 5.06 -43.29 -0.82
N ASN A 135 4.96 -42.82 -2.07
CA ASN A 135 5.54 -43.52 -3.23
C ASN A 135 6.12 -42.61 -4.32
N GLY A 136 6.25 -41.30 -4.07
CA GLY A 136 6.78 -40.34 -5.04
C GLY A 136 5.84 -40.04 -6.22
N THR A 137 4.58 -40.49 -6.16
CA THR A 137 3.66 -40.30 -7.30
C THR A 137 3.26 -38.84 -7.43
N VAL A 138 3.67 -38.25 -8.55
CA VAL A 138 3.19 -36.95 -9.02
C VAL A 138 1.85 -37.13 -9.72
N ILE A 139 0.89 -36.25 -9.40
CA ILE A 139 -0.42 -36.17 -10.04
C ILE A 139 -0.41 -35.20 -11.22
N ILE A 140 -1.28 -35.44 -12.20
CA ILE A 140 -1.60 -34.45 -13.24
C ILE A 140 -2.86 -33.72 -12.77
N PRO A 141 -2.79 -32.42 -12.43
CA PRO A 141 -3.96 -31.68 -11.98
C PRO A 141 -5.05 -31.66 -13.04
N ASP A 142 -6.29 -31.94 -12.63
CA ASP A 142 -7.44 -31.74 -13.50
C ASP A 142 -7.61 -30.25 -13.85
N PRO A 143 -8.29 -29.90 -14.95
CA PRO A 143 -8.43 -28.50 -15.38
C PRO A 143 -9.05 -27.57 -14.33
N LYS A 144 -9.95 -28.08 -13.48
CA LYS A 144 -10.59 -27.31 -12.41
C LYS A 144 -9.57 -27.00 -11.31
N LEU A 145 -8.83 -28.01 -10.85
CA LEU A 145 -7.75 -27.84 -9.87
C LEU A 145 -6.67 -26.89 -10.39
N LYS A 146 -6.24 -27.09 -11.65
CA LYS A 146 -5.24 -26.21 -12.28
C LYS A 146 -5.71 -24.77 -12.33
N SER A 147 -6.97 -24.51 -12.73
CA SER A 147 -7.49 -23.14 -12.73
C SER A 147 -7.54 -22.54 -11.33
N ALA A 148 -8.03 -23.27 -10.33
CA ALA A 148 -8.14 -22.78 -8.95
C ALA A 148 -6.78 -22.36 -8.37
N ILE A 149 -5.74 -23.17 -8.60
CA ILE A 149 -4.36 -22.85 -8.21
C ILE A 149 -3.87 -21.58 -8.92
N LEU A 150 -4.07 -21.50 -10.24
CA LEU A 150 -3.65 -20.34 -11.03
C LEU A 150 -4.41 -19.07 -10.63
N ASP A 151 -5.69 -19.17 -10.30
CA ASP A 151 -6.52 -18.06 -9.83
C ASP A 151 -6.01 -17.52 -8.49
N GLY A 152 -5.80 -18.38 -7.50
CA GLY A 152 -5.26 -17.99 -6.19
C GLY A 152 -3.88 -17.35 -6.30
N LEU A 153 -2.97 -17.94 -7.09
CA LEU A 153 -1.64 -17.37 -7.32
C LEU A 153 -1.71 -16.01 -8.00
N VAL A 154 -2.56 -15.83 -9.01
CA VAL A 154 -2.69 -14.55 -9.71
C VAL A 154 -3.24 -13.47 -8.78
N GLN A 155 -4.20 -13.80 -7.92
CA GLN A 155 -4.73 -12.87 -6.92
C GLN A 155 -3.65 -12.40 -5.95
N GLU A 156 -2.79 -13.29 -5.48
CA GLU A 156 -1.66 -12.93 -4.61
C GLU A 156 -0.63 -12.07 -5.34
N ILE A 157 -0.27 -12.47 -6.57
CA ILE A 157 0.71 -11.75 -7.40
C ILE A 157 0.30 -10.29 -7.65
N VAL A 158 -0.98 -10.04 -7.98
CA VAL A 158 -1.43 -8.67 -8.32
C VAL A 158 -1.48 -7.75 -7.10
N GLN A 159 -1.56 -8.30 -5.88
CA GLN A 159 -1.45 -7.51 -4.65
C GLN A 159 -0.02 -6.97 -4.49
N CYS A 160 1.00 -7.74 -4.86
CA CYS A 160 2.38 -7.26 -4.90
C CYS A 160 2.63 -6.33 -6.10
N LYS A 161 2.40 -6.84 -7.33
CA LYS A 161 2.82 -6.16 -8.57
C LYS A 161 1.99 -6.59 -9.78
N VAL A 162 1.40 -5.62 -10.48
CA VAL A 162 0.64 -5.88 -11.72
C VAL A 162 1.55 -6.29 -12.89
N TYR A 163 2.73 -5.68 -12.99
CA TYR A 163 3.72 -5.90 -14.06
C TYR A 163 4.96 -6.68 -13.56
N VAL A 164 4.74 -7.96 -13.23
CA VAL A 164 5.78 -8.94 -12.91
C VAL A 164 6.72 -9.24 -14.09
N SER A 165 8.02 -9.37 -13.78
CA SER A 165 9.13 -9.80 -14.64
C SER A 165 9.25 -11.33 -14.74
N ASP A 166 10.04 -11.85 -15.69
CA ASP A 166 10.14 -13.32 -15.87
C ASP A 166 10.82 -14.01 -14.67
N LYS A 167 11.81 -13.36 -14.03
CA LYS A 167 12.50 -13.88 -12.83
C LYS A 167 11.56 -13.97 -11.62
N GLU A 168 10.72 -12.96 -11.43
CA GLU A 168 9.69 -12.97 -10.39
C GLU A 168 8.64 -14.07 -10.65
N MET A 169 8.25 -14.30 -11.91
CA MET A 169 7.36 -15.42 -12.29
C MET A 169 8.01 -16.80 -12.06
N GLU A 170 9.32 -16.91 -12.27
CA GLU A 170 10.10 -18.11 -11.99
C GLU A 170 10.11 -18.43 -10.48
N GLN A 171 10.30 -17.41 -9.63
CA GLN A 171 10.21 -17.54 -8.18
C GLN A 171 8.84 -18.08 -7.73
N VAL A 172 7.74 -17.61 -8.32
CA VAL A 172 6.39 -18.15 -8.01
C VAL A 172 6.31 -19.64 -8.35
N GLY A 173 6.79 -20.03 -9.53
CA GLY A 173 6.80 -21.44 -9.95
C GLY A 173 7.62 -22.32 -9.01
N GLN A 174 8.80 -21.84 -8.59
CA GLN A 174 9.65 -22.53 -7.62
C GLN A 174 8.96 -22.69 -6.27
N SER A 175 8.37 -21.62 -5.73
CA SER A 175 7.62 -21.66 -4.47
C SER A 175 6.43 -22.61 -4.54
N LEU A 176 5.70 -22.65 -5.66
CA LEU A 176 4.56 -23.54 -5.87
C LEU A 176 4.97 -25.02 -5.75
N ILE A 177 5.99 -25.43 -6.48
CA ILE A 177 6.46 -26.82 -6.47
C ILE A 177 7.15 -27.17 -5.16
N LYS A 178 7.83 -26.21 -4.51
CA LYS A 178 8.41 -26.42 -3.18
C LYS A 178 7.34 -26.69 -2.13
N LYS A 179 6.21 -25.97 -2.16
CA LYS A 179 5.08 -26.21 -1.25
C LYS A 179 4.29 -27.46 -1.61
N HIS A 180 4.10 -27.72 -2.91
CA HIS A 180 3.34 -28.86 -3.42
C HIS A 180 4.17 -29.69 -4.41
N PRO A 181 5.12 -30.53 -3.94
CA PRO A 181 5.93 -31.37 -4.83
C PRO A 181 5.11 -32.37 -5.67
N CYS A 182 3.91 -32.73 -5.19
CA CYS A 182 3.00 -33.67 -5.84
C CYS A 182 2.47 -33.20 -7.20
N ILE A 183 2.59 -31.91 -7.54
CA ILE A 183 2.12 -31.33 -8.81
C ILE A 183 3.26 -30.90 -9.75
N THR A 184 4.48 -31.40 -9.51
CA THR A 184 5.65 -31.15 -10.36
C THR A 184 5.44 -31.66 -11.79
N GLU A 185 5.78 -30.89 -12.82
CA GLU A 185 5.66 -31.37 -14.20
C GLU A 185 6.74 -32.40 -14.53
N ARG A 186 6.32 -33.60 -14.94
CA ARG A 186 7.24 -34.66 -15.38
C ARG A 186 7.91 -34.28 -16.70
N GLY A 187 9.21 -34.56 -16.80
CA GLY A 187 10.00 -34.30 -18.03
C GLY A 187 10.45 -32.85 -18.21
N SER A 188 10.14 -31.96 -17.26
CA SER A 188 10.72 -30.61 -17.22
C SER A 188 11.96 -30.60 -16.34
N SER A 189 13.06 -30.00 -16.81
CA SER A 189 14.30 -29.86 -16.02
C SER A 189 14.09 -29.04 -14.74
N THR A 190 13.08 -28.17 -14.72
CA THR A 190 12.76 -27.31 -13.58
C THR A 190 11.56 -27.80 -12.77
N GLY A 191 10.69 -28.62 -13.35
CA GLY A 191 9.46 -29.10 -12.73
C GLY A 191 8.32 -28.07 -12.61
N TYR A 192 8.58 -26.78 -12.85
CA TYR A 192 7.58 -25.70 -12.80
C TYR A 192 7.41 -24.92 -14.11
N GLY A 193 8.13 -25.29 -15.18
CA GLY A 193 8.17 -24.52 -16.43
C GLY A 193 6.79 -24.26 -17.07
N GLY A 194 5.93 -25.26 -17.18
CA GLY A 194 4.58 -25.11 -17.71
C GLY A 194 3.60 -24.47 -16.74
N TRP A 195 3.84 -24.57 -15.42
CA TRP A 195 3.17 -23.72 -14.42
C TRP A 195 3.48 -22.23 -14.65
N LYS A 196 4.76 -21.89 -14.86
CA LYS A 196 5.20 -20.52 -15.20
C LYS A 196 4.49 -20.01 -16.45
N MET A 197 4.44 -20.82 -17.51
CA MET A 197 3.75 -20.44 -18.75
C MET A 197 2.24 -20.25 -18.54
N SER A 198 1.60 -21.18 -17.82
CA SER A 198 0.17 -21.11 -17.50
C SER A 198 -0.16 -19.85 -16.69
N LEU A 199 0.69 -19.49 -15.73
CA LEU A 199 0.56 -18.26 -14.94
C LEU A 199 0.73 -17.00 -15.81
N LYS A 200 1.66 -16.98 -16.77
CA LYS A 200 1.81 -15.85 -17.70
C LYS A 200 0.53 -15.58 -18.48
N TYR A 201 -0.10 -16.64 -19.01
CA TYR A 201 -1.38 -16.54 -19.71
C TYR A 201 -2.51 -16.11 -18.77
N LYS A 202 -2.66 -16.78 -17.61
CA LYS A 202 -3.72 -16.48 -16.64
C LYS A 202 -3.65 -15.03 -16.15
N ARG A 203 -2.46 -14.55 -15.80
CA ARG A 203 -2.24 -13.15 -15.39
C ARG A 203 -2.58 -12.16 -16.52
N SER A 204 -2.23 -12.47 -17.77
CA SER A 204 -2.57 -11.61 -18.91
C SER A 204 -4.10 -11.48 -19.09
N ASN A 205 -4.82 -12.59 -18.94
CA ASN A 205 -6.28 -12.60 -18.98
C ASN A 205 -6.89 -11.83 -17.79
N TYR A 206 -6.35 -12.04 -16.59
CA TYR A 206 -6.79 -11.35 -15.38
C TYR A 206 -6.56 -9.83 -15.47
N ARG A 207 -5.41 -9.39 -16.00
CA ARG A 207 -5.18 -7.96 -16.31
C ARG A 207 -6.22 -7.40 -17.27
N THR A 208 -6.62 -8.17 -18.27
CA THR A 208 -7.69 -7.74 -19.19
C THR A 208 -9.02 -7.58 -18.45
N GLN A 209 -9.32 -8.42 -17.47
CA GLN A 209 -10.48 -8.26 -16.58
C GLN A 209 -10.33 -7.02 -15.68
N LEU A 210 -9.18 -6.81 -15.03
CA LEU A 210 -8.92 -5.61 -14.24
C LEU A 210 -9.09 -4.32 -15.04
N ARG A 211 -8.69 -4.33 -16.32
CA ARG A 211 -8.94 -3.21 -17.24
C ARG A 211 -10.43 -2.96 -17.46
N LYS A 212 -11.23 -4.02 -17.63
CA LYS A 212 -12.70 -3.90 -17.78
C LYS A 212 -13.35 -3.35 -16.52
N LEU A 213 -12.79 -3.65 -15.34
CA LEU A 213 -13.24 -3.14 -14.05
C LEU A 213 -12.76 -1.70 -13.75
N GLY A 214 -12.01 -1.06 -14.66
CA GLY A 214 -11.56 0.31 -14.48
C GLY A 214 -10.31 0.48 -13.61
N CYS A 215 -9.52 -0.58 -13.38
CA CYS A 215 -8.29 -0.48 -12.58
C CYS A 215 -7.29 0.52 -13.21
N PRO A 216 -6.94 1.64 -12.54
CA PRO A 216 -6.10 2.70 -13.11
C PRO A 216 -4.76 2.19 -13.67
N GLU A 217 -4.07 1.35 -12.91
CA GLU A 217 -2.75 0.80 -13.25
C GLU A 217 -2.70 -0.06 -14.53
N VAL A 218 -3.85 -0.59 -14.98
CA VAL A 218 -3.97 -1.35 -16.23
C VAL A 218 -4.67 -0.56 -17.34
N THR A 219 -5.45 0.47 -16.98
CA THR A 219 -6.23 1.28 -17.92
C THR A 219 -5.42 2.44 -18.52
N VAL A 220 -4.40 2.96 -17.83
CA VAL A 220 -3.49 3.99 -18.39
C VAL A 220 -2.86 3.54 -19.71
N ASN A 221 -2.58 2.25 -19.87
CA ASN A 221 -2.04 1.67 -21.10
C ASN A 221 -3.11 1.22 -22.12
N SER A 222 -4.39 1.53 -21.90
CA SER A 222 -5.50 1.13 -22.77
C SER A 222 -5.62 2.08 -23.97
N LEU A 223 -5.71 1.50 -25.19
CA LEU A 223 -5.97 2.25 -26.43
C LEU A 223 -7.25 3.09 -26.41
N LYS A 224 -8.23 2.73 -25.57
CA LYS A 224 -9.51 3.43 -25.45
C LYS A 224 -9.41 4.76 -24.70
N ASN A 225 -8.39 4.92 -23.85
CA ASN A 225 -8.15 6.14 -23.08
C ASN A 225 -7.12 7.05 -23.77
N LYS A 226 -6.62 6.67 -24.95
CA LYS A 226 -5.76 7.54 -25.75
C LYS A 226 -6.61 8.63 -26.42
N PRO A 227 -6.14 9.89 -26.49
CA PRO A 227 -6.86 10.98 -27.12
C PRO A 227 -7.25 10.67 -28.57
N VAL A 228 -8.41 11.19 -28.99
CA VAL A 228 -8.98 10.98 -30.32
C VAL A 228 -7.96 11.39 -31.38
N GLY A 229 -7.66 10.49 -32.33
CA GLY A 229 -6.62 10.69 -33.37
C GLY A 229 -5.28 10.02 -33.10
N LYS A 230 -5.00 9.52 -31.87
CA LYS A 230 -3.74 8.83 -31.52
C LYS A 230 -3.95 7.34 -31.14
N ARG A 231 -4.79 6.61 -31.90
CA ARG A 231 -5.21 5.22 -31.60
C ARG A 231 -4.25 4.13 -32.09
N SER A 232 -2.94 4.33 -32.01
CA SER A 232 -1.97 3.27 -32.33
C SER A 232 -1.36 2.67 -31.06
N ALA A 233 -1.14 1.35 -31.05
CA ALA A 233 -0.45 0.64 -29.97
C ALA A 233 0.99 1.14 -29.77
N ALA A 234 1.61 1.68 -30.82
CA ALA A 234 3.01 2.10 -30.85
C ALA A 234 3.23 3.62 -30.68
N ILE A 235 2.18 4.45 -30.70
CA ILE A 235 2.32 5.89 -30.40
C ILE A 235 2.73 6.05 -28.93
N GLY A 236 3.94 6.59 -28.71
CA GLY A 236 4.52 6.88 -27.40
C GLY A 236 5.52 5.84 -26.88
N ILE A 237 5.65 4.66 -27.51
CA ILE A 237 6.65 3.67 -27.10
C ILE A 237 7.98 4.00 -27.79
N LYS A 238 8.74 4.95 -27.23
CA LYS A 238 10.19 4.95 -27.46
C LYS A 238 10.74 3.69 -26.79
N LYS A 239 11.68 2.99 -27.43
CA LYS A 239 12.38 1.86 -26.78
C LYS A 239 12.81 2.32 -25.40
N ALA A 240 12.43 1.58 -24.36
CA ALA A 240 12.73 1.96 -22.98
C ALA A 240 14.24 2.18 -22.82
N LYS A 241 14.67 3.45 -22.75
CA LYS A 241 15.91 3.78 -22.07
C LYS A 241 15.64 3.45 -20.60
N ARG A 242 16.53 2.67 -19.97
CA ARG A 242 16.44 2.30 -18.55
C ARG A 242 15.97 3.53 -17.74
N ALA A 243 14.82 3.41 -17.06
CA ALA A 243 14.23 4.34 -16.09
C ALA A 243 12.90 5.07 -16.45
N GLU A 244 12.30 4.91 -17.65
CA GLU A 244 10.94 5.43 -17.88
C GLU A 244 9.88 4.51 -17.24
N VAL A 245 9.51 4.78 -15.98
CA VAL A 245 8.38 4.13 -15.31
C VAL A 245 7.14 4.99 -15.52
N ASN A 246 6.20 4.52 -16.35
CA ASN A 246 4.86 5.10 -16.53
C ASN A 246 3.98 4.82 -15.29
N PHE A 247 4.44 5.24 -14.12
CA PHE A 247 3.71 5.12 -12.87
C PHE A 247 2.72 6.30 -12.74
N GLY A 248 1.44 5.96 -12.60
CA GLY A 248 0.36 6.88 -12.27
C GLY A 248 -0.30 6.43 -10.97
N PRO A 249 -0.04 7.10 -9.83
CA PRO A 249 -0.66 6.74 -8.55
C PRO A 249 -2.17 6.98 -8.59
N THR A 250 -2.92 6.28 -7.72
CA THR A 250 -4.38 6.47 -7.61
C THR A 250 -4.67 7.79 -6.90
N TYR A 251 -5.81 8.43 -7.18
CA TYR A 251 -6.25 9.56 -6.36
C TYR A 251 -6.53 9.11 -4.92
N PRO A 252 -6.25 9.94 -3.91
CA PRO A 252 -6.64 9.66 -2.52
C PRO A 252 -8.15 9.42 -2.44
N SER A 253 -8.59 8.46 -1.62
CA SER A 253 -10.00 8.00 -1.56
C SER A 253 -11.03 9.08 -1.24
N ALA A 254 -10.61 10.24 -0.75
CA ALA A 254 -11.48 11.39 -0.42
C ALA A 254 -11.50 12.48 -1.50
N GLU A 255 -10.70 12.36 -2.57
CA GLU A 255 -10.49 13.41 -3.55
C GLU A 255 -10.99 12.96 -4.94
N THR A 256 -11.94 13.72 -5.50
CA THR A 256 -12.38 13.54 -6.89
C THR A 256 -11.55 14.42 -7.83
N GLU A 257 -11.64 14.16 -9.14
CA GLU A 257 -10.97 14.96 -10.16
C GLU A 257 -11.37 16.43 -10.08
N GLU A 258 -12.65 16.72 -9.80
CA GLU A 258 -13.17 18.09 -9.66
C GLU A 258 -12.60 18.78 -8.42
N SER A 259 -12.42 18.04 -7.31
CA SER A 259 -11.80 18.55 -6.09
C SER A 259 -10.32 18.90 -6.32
N LEU A 260 -9.61 18.04 -7.06
CA LEU A 260 -8.21 18.23 -7.43
C LEU A 260 -8.04 19.42 -8.40
N GLU A 261 -8.97 19.59 -9.35
CA GLU A 261 -9.00 20.74 -10.24
C GLU A 261 -9.30 22.05 -9.47
N ALA A 262 -10.19 22.01 -8.48
CA ALA A 262 -10.43 23.16 -7.60
C ALA A 262 -9.18 23.52 -6.78
N MET A 263 -8.45 22.53 -6.27
CA MET A 263 -7.17 22.75 -5.58
C MET A 263 -6.11 23.32 -6.52
N GLN A 264 -6.05 22.87 -7.77
CA GLN A 264 -5.16 23.42 -8.79
C GLN A 264 -5.48 24.90 -9.08
N LYS A 265 -6.76 25.27 -9.22
CA LYS A 265 -7.17 26.67 -9.40
C LYS A 265 -6.80 27.53 -8.20
N ALA A 266 -6.99 27.01 -6.99
CA ALA A 266 -6.56 27.69 -5.77
C ALA A 266 -5.03 27.89 -5.74
N LEU A 267 -4.25 26.89 -6.18
CA LEU A 267 -2.80 26.94 -6.26
C LEU A 267 -2.29 28.12 -7.10
N ILE A 268 -2.91 28.39 -8.26
CA ILE A 268 -2.54 29.52 -9.14
C ILE A 268 -2.64 30.85 -8.39
N SER A 269 -3.69 31.03 -7.60
CA SER A 269 -3.87 32.24 -6.78
C SER A 269 -2.92 32.28 -5.60
N ASP A 270 -2.67 31.13 -4.96
CA ASP A 270 -1.88 31.01 -3.75
C ASP A 270 -0.38 31.27 -3.97
N VAL A 271 0.14 30.93 -5.15
CA VAL A 271 1.51 31.23 -5.56
C VAL A 271 1.76 32.75 -5.66
N LYS A 272 0.72 33.54 -5.96
CA LYS A 272 0.82 35.01 -6.04
C LYS A 272 0.77 35.69 -4.68
N ARG A 273 0.40 34.97 -3.61
CA ARG A 273 0.22 35.54 -2.26
C ARG A 273 1.54 35.56 -1.50
N ARG A 274 1.81 36.67 -0.80
CA ARG A 274 2.98 36.81 0.07
C ARG A 274 2.88 35.85 1.26
N ASN A 275 3.99 35.19 1.62
CA ASN A 275 4.12 34.27 2.77
C ASN A 275 3.23 33.00 2.75
N ASN A 276 2.77 32.53 1.58
CA ASN A 276 1.83 31.41 1.50
C ASN A 276 2.50 30.04 1.21
N ARG A 277 3.77 29.91 1.59
CA ARG A 277 4.65 28.81 1.12
C ARG A 277 4.19 27.44 1.59
N GLU A 278 3.77 27.33 2.84
CA GLU A 278 3.32 26.06 3.44
C GLU A 278 2.01 25.58 2.80
N ALA A 279 1.06 26.49 2.58
CA ALA A 279 -0.21 26.15 1.91
C ALA A 279 0.01 25.72 0.46
N VAL A 280 0.92 26.37 -0.26
CA VAL A 280 1.32 25.97 -1.62
C VAL A 280 1.95 24.57 -1.58
N ASN A 281 2.87 24.29 -0.65
CA ASN A 281 3.51 22.97 -0.55
C ASN A 281 2.49 21.86 -0.26
N LEU A 282 1.58 22.08 0.70
CA LEU A 282 0.54 21.11 1.05
C LEU A 282 -0.39 20.82 -0.14
N LYS A 283 -0.79 21.85 -0.87
CA LYS A 283 -1.62 21.71 -2.08
C LYS A 283 -0.85 21.02 -3.21
N MET A 284 0.45 21.30 -3.35
CA MET A 284 1.30 20.59 -4.29
C MET A 284 1.36 19.10 -3.95
N GLU A 285 1.57 18.74 -2.70
CA GLU A 285 1.63 17.33 -2.26
C GLU A 285 0.33 16.59 -2.59
N LYS A 286 -0.82 17.14 -2.20
CA LYS A 286 -2.14 16.53 -2.47
C LYS A 286 -2.43 16.36 -3.96
N THR A 287 -2.04 17.33 -4.77
CA THR A 287 -2.28 17.29 -6.22
C THR A 287 -1.24 16.51 -7.02
N PHE A 288 -0.32 15.81 -6.35
CA PHE A 288 0.73 15.02 -7.00
C PHE A 288 0.18 14.00 -8.00
N ALA A 289 -0.80 13.18 -7.58
CA ALA A 289 -1.39 12.17 -8.44
C ALA A 289 -2.03 12.81 -9.68
N TYR A 290 -2.79 13.90 -9.49
CA TYR A 290 -3.44 14.65 -10.57
C TYR A 290 -2.43 15.17 -11.60
N ARG A 291 -1.37 15.84 -11.14
CA ARG A 291 -0.26 16.27 -12.01
C ARG A 291 0.35 15.12 -12.81
N ARG A 292 0.55 13.97 -12.16
CA ARG A 292 1.20 12.82 -12.80
C ARG A 292 0.32 12.22 -13.90
N HIS A 293 -0.99 12.15 -13.69
CA HIS A 293 -1.95 11.73 -14.71
C HIS A 293 -1.94 12.68 -15.92
N GLU A 294 -1.83 14.00 -15.71
CA GLU A 294 -1.71 14.98 -16.79
C GLU A 294 -0.42 14.79 -17.61
N VAL A 295 0.73 14.64 -16.95
CA VAL A 295 2.03 14.44 -17.62
C VAL A 295 2.07 13.12 -18.42
N VAL A 296 1.55 12.03 -17.84
CA VAL A 296 1.61 10.70 -18.45
C VAL A 296 0.52 10.49 -19.50
N GLY A 297 -0.69 11.02 -19.25
CA GLY A 297 -1.87 10.81 -20.08
C GLY A 297 -1.98 11.83 -21.22
N ASP A 298 -1.94 13.12 -20.88
CA ASP A 298 -2.17 14.20 -21.84
C ASP A 298 -0.89 14.58 -22.59
N ALA A 299 0.26 14.41 -21.94
CA ALA A 299 1.58 14.80 -22.43
C ALA A 299 1.57 16.24 -23.02
N PRO A 300 1.16 17.24 -22.20
CA PRO A 300 1.04 18.62 -22.64
C PRO A 300 2.40 19.21 -23.02
N MET A 301 2.39 20.33 -23.76
CA MET A 301 3.61 21.13 -23.94
C MET A 301 4.11 21.63 -22.59
N VAL A 302 5.44 21.73 -22.43
CA VAL A 302 6.07 22.15 -21.18
C VAL A 302 5.56 23.52 -20.73
N ASP A 303 5.39 24.45 -21.65
CA ASP A 303 4.87 25.78 -21.35
C ASP A 303 3.44 25.73 -20.80
N ASP A 304 2.55 24.98 -21.46
CA ASP A 304 1.16 24.79 -21.00
C ASP A 304 1.12 24.14 -19.61
N PHE A 305 1.93 23.10 -19.39
CA PHE A 305 2.03 22.43 -18.10
C PHE A 305 2.50 23.39 -16.99
N MET A 306 3.47 24.27 -17.29
CA MET A 306 3.99 25.22 -16.33
C MET A 306 3.04 26.37 -16.02
N THR A 307 2.24 26.81 -16.99
CA THR A 307 1.16 27.77 -16.71
C THR A 307 0.10 27.18 -15.78
N ARG A 308 -0.16 25.88 -15.91
CA ARG A 308 -1.11 25.13 -15.09
C ARG A 308 -0.55 24.80 -13.71
N TRP A 309 0.76 24.60 -13.57
CA TRP A 309 1.41 24.26 -12.30
C TRP A 309 2.52 25.27 -11.93
N PRO A 310 2.17 26.55 -11.68
CA PRO A 310 3.15 27.62 -11.51
C PRO A 310 4.06 27.45 -10.28
N ALA A 311 3.66 26.64 -9.30
CA ALA A 311 4.47 26.36 -8.12
C ALA A 311 5.69 25.45 -8.40
N LEU A 312 5.74 24.78 -9.56
CA LEU A 312 6.88 23.94 -9.97
C LEU A 312 8.09 24.78 -10.40
N VAL A 313 7.86 25.99 -10.92
CA VAL A 313 8.91 26.95 -11.23
C VAL A 313 9.15 27.80 -9.99
N ARG A 314 10.20 27.49 -9.24
CA ARG A 314 10.79 28.45 -8.30
C ARG A 314 12.14 28.88 -8.84
N THR A 315 12.18 30.00 -9.56
CA THR A 315 13.44 30.67 -9.89
C THR A 315 14.01 31.28 -8.62
N TRP A 316 15.05 30.68 -8.08
CA TRP A 316 15.89 31.32 -7.06
C TRP A 316 17.07 31.99 -7.77
N VAL A 317 17.23 33.29 -7.56
CA VAL A 317 18.50 33.97 -7.85
C VAL A 317 19.34 33.83 -6.59
N THR A 318 20.16 32.79 -6.51
CA THR A 318 21.08 32.57 -5.39
C THR A 318 22.46 33.16 -5.70
N THR A 319 23.05 33.85 -4.73
CA THR A 319 24.50 34.06 -4.67
C THR A 319 25.18 32.76 -4.19
N PRO A 320 26.49 32.55 -4.49
CA PRO A 320 27.19 31.28 -4.23
C PRO A 320 27.19 30.79 -2.77
N SER A 321 26.80 31.64 -1.81
CA SER A 321 26.88 31.39 -0.37
C SER A 321 25.54 31.14 0.33
N MET A 322 24.40 31.06 -0.39
CA MET A 322 23.10 30.80 0.23
C MET A 322 22.79 29.29 0.35
N CYS A 323 22.74 28.78 1.58
CA CYS A 323 22.14 27.48 1.89
C CYS A 323 20.62 27.53 1.63
N ILE A 324 20.17 26.78 0.63
CA ILE A 324 18.75 26.66 0.27
C ILE A 324 18.08 25.68 1.25
N CYS A 325 17.59 26.18 2.38
CA CYS A 325 16.62 25.41 3.19
C CYS A 325 15.23 25.53 2.54
N ALA A 326 14.90 24.59 1.65
CA ALA A 326 13.61 24.52 0.99
C ALA A 326 13.15 23.07 0.79
N PRO A 327 11.90 22.71 1.15
CA PRO A 327 11.38 21.37 0.89
C PRO A 327 10.95 21.23 -0.59
N THR A 328 11.13 20.00 -1.11
CA THR A 328 10.38 19.36 -2.21
C THR A 328 10.68 19.75 -3.67
N VAL A 329 11.95 19.78 -4.10
CA VAL A 329 12.36 19.85 -5.55
C VAL A 329 12.22 21.24 -6.20
N GLY A 330 13.26 21.70 -6.90
CA GLY A 330 13.22 22.93 -7.68
C GLY A 330 14.33 23.06 -8.71
N ILE A 331 14.16 23.95 -9.68
CA ILE A 331 15.17 24.29 -10.70
C ILE A 331 15.86 25.57 -10.27
N TYR A 332 17.19 25.61 -10.35
CA TYR A 332 17.97 26.81 -10.10
C TYR A 332 18.64 27.28 -11.39
N VAL A 333 18.88 28.59 -11.46
CA VAL A 333 19.70 29.23 -12.50
C VAL A 333 20.68 30.14 -11.77
N VAL A 334 21.96 29.78 -11.75
CA VAL A 334 23.03 30.62 -11.19
C VAL A 334 23.66 31.40 -12.34
N LYS A 335 23.61 32.73 -12.21
CA LYS A 335 24.41 33.63 -13.04
C LYS A 335 25.66 34.01 -12.25
N GLU A 336 26.82 33.47 -12.62
CA GLU A 336 28.07 34.03 -12.12
C GLU A 336 28.26 35.45 -12.66
N HIS A 337 28.89 36.31 -11.86
CA HIS A 337 29.01 37.73 -12.11
C HIS A 337 29.60 38.03 -13.50
N ALA A 338 29.19 39.19 -14.04
CA ALA A 338 29.29 39.66 -15.42
C ALA A 338 30.73 39.83 -16.02
N SER A 339 31.70 39.00 -15.64
CA SER A 339 33.09 39.10 -16.09
C SER A 339 33.78 37.75 -16.35
N SER A 340 33.06 36.64 -16.43
CA SER A 340 33.62 35.35 -16.89
C SER A 340 32.79 34.82 -18.06
N ASP A 341 33.46 34.33 -19.10
CA ASP A 341 32.88 33.75 -20.33
C ASP A 341 32.29 32.33 -20.08
N GLU A 342 31.97 32.02 -18.83
CA GLU A 342 31.39 30.75 -18.41
C GLU A 342 29.87 30.92 -18.24
N GLY A 343 29.12 30.08 -18.94
CA GLY A 343 27.67 30.20 -19.12
C GLY A 343 26.84 30.06 -17.84
N GLU A 344 25.55 30.35 -17.96
CA GLU A 344 24.57 30.19 -16.88
C GLU A 344 24.55 28.73 -16.37
N ASP A 345 24.80 28.47 -15.08
CA ASP A 345 24.66 27.12 -14.51
C ASP A 345 23.19 26.87 -14.17
N ILE A 346 22.57 25.99 -14.95
CA ILE A 346 21.17 25.57 -14.78
C ILE A 346 21.18 24.18 -14.17
N GLY A 347 20.45 23.99 -13.08
CA GLY A 347 20.42 22.71 -12.37
C GLY A 347 19.13 22.46 -11.60
N ILE A 348 19.03 21.28 -11.00
CA ILE A 348 17.89 20.85 -10.18
C ILE A 348 18.39 20.55 -8.78
N PHE A 349 17.66 21.01 -7.77
CA PHE A 349 17.90 20.65 -6.38
C PHE A 349 16.71 19.90 -5.78
N LEU A 350 16.97 18.99 -4.84
CA LEU A 350 15.98 18.28 -4.03
C LEU A 350 16.32 18.52 -2.57
N GLU A 351 15.36 19.01 -1.78
CA GLU A 351 15.54 19.17 -0.33
C GLU A 351 16.84 19.88 0.09
N GLY A 352 17.28 20.85 -0.71
CA GLY A 352 18.53 21.61 -0.49
C GLY A 352 19.80 20.98 -1.08
N ILE A 353 19.72 19.81 -1.72
CA ILE A 353 20.85 19.13 -2.38
C ILE A 353 20.78 19.37 -3.89
N LYS A 354 21.88 19.82 -4.53
CA LYS A 354 21.99 19.88 -6.00
C LYS A 354 22.09 18.46 -6.57
N VAL A 355 21.12 18.04 -7.37
CA VAL A 355 21.02 16.66 -7.90
C VAL A 355 21.35 16.59 -9.39
N LEU A 356 21.12 17.68 -10.14
CA LEU A 356 21.58 17.85 -11.52
C LEU A 356 22.16 19.26 -11.70
N GLN A 357 23.23 19.39 -12.47
CA GLN A 357 23.97 20.65 -12.72
C GLN A 357 24.37 20.72 -14.20
N HIS A 358 24.74 21.90 -14.70
CA HIS A 358 25.19 22.15 -16.07
C HIS A 358 24.19 21.68 -17.16
N LEU A 359 22.91 21.97 -16.95
CA LEU A 359 21.88 21.66 -17.95
C LEU A 359 21.88 22.73 -19.04
N ASP A 360 21.74 22.29 -20.30
CA ASP A 360 21.84 23.16 -21.47
C ASP A 360 20.81 24.31 -21.48
N ASN A 361 19.63 24.09 -20.90
CA ASN A 361 18.57 25.09 -20.80
C ASN A 361 17.53 24.72 -19.73
N VAL A 362 16.75 25.72 -19.31
CA VAL A 362 15.67 25.56 -18.32
C VAL A 362 14.61 24.54 -18.76
N PRO A 363 14.12 24.51 -20.02
CA PRO A 363 13.19 23.47 -20.48
C PRO A 363 13.69 22.04 -20.27
N LEU A 364 14.99 21.79 -20.48
CA LEU A 364 15.61 20.49 -20.24
C LEU A 364 15.63 20.15 -18.75
N ALA A 365 15.90 21.13 -17.88
CA ALA A 365 15.78 20.98 -16.44
C ALA A 365 14.35 20.69 -15.99
N VAL A 366 13.36 21.33 -16.60
CA VAL A 366 11.94 21.04 -16.36
C VAL A 366 11.61 19.61 -16.76
N TYR A 367 12.04 19.18 -17.94
CA TYR A 367 11.84 17.82 -18.42
C TYR A 367 12.42 16.78 -17.44
N TYR A 368 13.65 16.96 -16.99
CA TYR A 368 14.28 16.09 -16.00
C TYR A 368 13.56 16.13 -14.65
N CYS A 369 13.13 17.31 -14.19
CA CYS A 369 12.37 17.47 -12.96
C CYS A 369 11.03 16.69 -13.00
N CYS A 370 10.29 16.81 -14.12
CA CYS A 370 9.02 16.14 -14.34
C CYS A 370 9.15 14.61 -14.49
N ILE A 371 10.28 14.12 -15.01
CA ILE A 371 10.50 12.68 -15.19
C ILE A 371 11.03 12.02 -13.93
N TYR A 372 11.98 12.64 -13.24
CA TYR A 372 12.76 11.97 -12.19
C TYR A 372 12.31 12.32 -10.77
N PHE A 373 11.74 13.49 -10.55
CA PHE A 373 11.56 14.03 -9.19
C PHE A 373 10.13 14.43 -8.85
N CYS A 374 9.23 14.42 -9.83
CA CYS A 374 7.79 14.25 -9.63
C CYS A 374 7.38 12.76 -9.68
N CYS A 375 8.26 11.84 -9.27
CA CYS A 375 8.03 10.39 -9.17
C CYS A 375 7.97 9.95 -7.71
#